data_AF-A0A182EFN4-F1
#
_entry.id   AF-A0A182EFN4-F1
#
_cell.length_a   1.000
_cell.length_b   1.000
_cell.length_c   1.000
_cell.angle_alpha   90.00
_cell.angle_beta   90.00
_cell.angle_gamma   90.00
#
_symmetry.space_group_name_H-M   'P 1'
#
loop_
_entity.id
_entity.type
_entity.pdbx_description
1 polymer ?
#
loop_
_entity_poly.entity_id
_entity_poly.type
_entity_poly.pdbx_seq_one_letter_code
_entity_poly.pdbx_strand_id
1 'polypeptide(L)'
;MEPYYVTEGQEGPIMECSFAPEFRNRTRYEPSWTVVAGDLPRHLTRNGVSFSKQHYELLQTSGAYNLQIRHVVFRRDNGKFFCTVLDKESGAQYTVQANIIVVDGVL
;
A
#
# COMPACT_ATOMS: atom_id res chain seq x y z
N MET A 1 -9.13 -11.47 2.00
CA MET A 1 -8.72 -11.01 0.66
C MET A 1 -7.77 -12.04 0.10
N GLU A 2 -7.98 -12.43 -1.15
CA GLU A 2 -7.04 -13.29 -1.87
C GLU A 2 -5.74 -12.52 -2.17
N PRO A 3 -4.59 -13.21 -2.23
CA PRO A 3 -3.34 -12.58 -2.61
C PRO A 3 -3.34 -12.21 -4.09
N TYR A 4 -2.57 -11.18 -4.44
CA TYR A 4 -2.19 -10.91 -5.81
C TYR A 4 -0.98 -11.78 -6.16
N TYR A 5 -1.14 -12.65 -7.15
CA TYR A 5 -0.02 -13.37 -7.75
C TYR A 5 0.56 -12.53 -8.88
N VAL A 6 1.86 -12.26 -8.82
CA VAL A 6 2.52 -11.33 -9.74
C VAL A 6 3.85 -11.91 -10.22
N THR A 7 4.28 -11.53 -11.42
CA THR A 7 5.56 -11.97 -11.98
C THR A 7 6.62 -10.89 -11.79
N GLU A 8 7.83 -11.27 -11.41
CA GLU A 8 8.96 -10.35 -11.31
C GLU A 8 9.21 -9.63 -12.65
N GLY A 9 9.54 -8.33 -12.58
CA GLY A 9 9.80 -7.51 -13.75
C GLY A 9 8.56 -6.93 -14.45
N GLN A 10 7.35 -7.36 -14.09
CA GLN A 10 6.10 -6.80 -14.62
C GLN A 10 5.64 -5.58 -13.82
N GLU A 11 4.72 -4.81 -14.38
CA GLU A 11 3.93 -3.87 -13.59
C GLU A 11 3.05 -4.66 -12.60
N GLY A 12 2.98 -4.20 -11.36
CA GLY A 12 2.19 -4.87 -10.34
C GLY A 12 0.76 -4.33 -10.25
N PRO A 13 -0.08 -4.97 -9.42
CA PRO A 13 -1.48 -4.61 -9.27
C PRO A 13 -1.64 -3.25 -8.60
N ILE A 14 -2.84 -2.69 -8.76
CA ILE A 14 -3.32 -1.60 -7.93
C ILE A 14 -3.91 -2.23 -6.66
N MET A 15 -3.24 -1.99 -5.53
CA MET A 15 -3.76 -2.37 -4.22
C MET A 15 -4.74 -1.30 -3.76
N GLU A 16 -6.01 -1.70 -3.65
CA GLU A 16 -7.08 -0.78 -3.30
C GLU A 16 -7.04 -0.41 -1.83
N CYS A 17 -7.22 0.88 -1.58
CA CYS A 17 -7.39 1.45 -0.26
C CYS A 17 -8.38 2.61 -0.35
N SER A 18 -9.66 2.25 -0.31
CA SER A 18 -10.77 3.17 -0.36
C SER A 18 -11.44 3.20 1.01
N PHE A 19 -11.46 4.37 1.63
CA PHE A 19 -12.14 4.55 2.91
C PHE A 19 -13.47 5.27 2.71
N ALA A 20 -14.39 5.03 3.65
CA ALA A 20 -15.67 5.70 3.68
C ALA A 20 -15.50 7.25 3.77
N PRO A 21 -16.47 8.04 3.28
CA PRO A 21 -16.31 9.49 3.11
C PRO A 21 -15.88 10.26 4.36
N GLU A 22 -16.24 9.78 5.54
CA GLU A 22 -15.86 10.34 6.84
C GLU A 22 -14.33 10.42 7.02
N PHE A 23 -13.56 9.50 6.43
CA PHE A 23 -12.10 9.45 6.52
C PHE A 23 -11.39 10.44 5.58
N ARG A 24 -12.13 11.25 4.81
CA ARG A 24 -11.57 12.21 3.84
C ARG A 24 -11.03 13.48 4.49
N ASN A 25 -11.41 13.79 5.73
CA ASN A 25 -10.93 14.98 6.43
C ASN A 25 -9.44 14.82 6.81
N ARG A 26 -8.54 15.42 6.02
CA ARG A 26 -7.08 15.35 6.20
C ARG A 26 -6.55 16.04 7.45
N THR A 27 -7.32 16.95 8.05
CA THR A 27 -6.92 17.57 9.32
C THR A 27 -7.07 16.60 10.49
N ARG A 28 -8.01 15.64 10.39
CA ARG A 28 -8.26 14.59 11.39
C ARG A 28 -7.64 13.24 11.04
N TYR A 29 -7.77 12.80 9.80
CA TYR A 29 -7.36 11.47 9.36
C TYR A 29 -6.07 11.50 8.54
N GLU A 30 -5.17 10.58 8.84
CA GLU A 30 -3.88 10.42 8.17
C GLU A 30 -3.75 9.02 7.57
N PRO A 31 -3.84 8.87 6.23
CA PRO A 31 -3.56 7.61 5.58
C PRO A 31 -2.07 7.40 5.36
N SER A 32 -1.66 6.14 5.41
CA SER A 32 -0.30 5.70 5.17
C SER A 32 -0.30 4.31 4.53
N TRP A 33 0.76 4.02 3.78
CA TRP A 33 1.09 2.66 3.35
C TRP A 33 2.37 2.20 4.03
N THR A 34 2.32 0.99 4.56
CA THR A 34 3.48 0.27 5.09
C THR A 34 3.59 -1.08 4.41
N VAL A 35 4.79 -1.49 4.03
CA VAL A 35 5.05 -2.85 3.54
C VAL A 35 5.86 -3.62 4.57
N VAL A 36 5.52 -4.89 4.75
CA VAL A 36 6.28 -5.89 5.50
C VAL A 36 6.69 -6.97 4.50
N ALA A 37 7.89 -6.79 3.94
CA ALA A 37 8.56 -7.69 3.02
C ALA A 37 10.02 -7.80 3.46
N GLY A 38 10.51 -9.02 3.67
CA GLY A 38 11.76 -9.26 4.40
C GLY A 38 11.63 -9.02 5.91
N ASP A 39 12.69 -8.51 6.54
CA ASP A 39 12.81 -8.52 8.00
C ASP A 39 12.20 -7.29 8.71
N LEU A 40 12.10 -6.14 8.03
CA LEU A 40 11.67 -4.89 8.65
C LEU A 40 10.50 -4.22 7.92
N PRO A 41 9.49 -3.72 8.65
CA PRO A 41 8.46 -2.86 8.08
C PRO A 41 9.06 -1.58 7.48
N ARG A 42 8.55 -1.17 6.32
CA ARG A 42 8.96 0.07 5.65
C ARG A 42 7.74 0.93 5.38
N HIS A 43 7.79 2.19 5.81
CA HIS A 43 6.80 3.18 5.41
C HIS A 43 7.02 3.59 3.96
N LEU A 44 5.99 3.40 3.14
CA LEU A 44 6.00 3.78 1.73
C LEU A 44 5.43 5.18 1.54
N THR A 45 4.36 5.50 2.27
CA THR A 45 3.70 6.79 2.21
C THR A 45 3.22 7.22 3.59
N ARG A 46 3.10 8.53 3.79
CA ARG A 46 2.49 9.12 4.98
C ARG A 46 1.81 10.43 4.63
N ASN A 47 0.54 10.58 4.96
CA ASN A 47 -0.25 11.77 4.69
C ASN A 47 -0.11 12.27 3.24
N GLY A 48 -0.03 11.33 2.28
CA GLY A 48 0.10 11.61 0.86
C GLY A 48 1.49 11.97 0.34
N VAL A 49 2.48 12.04 1.22
CA VAL A 49 3.90 12.08 0.82
C VAL A 49 4.36 10.64 0.56
N SER A 50 5.05 10.42 -0.57
CA SER A 50 5.66 9.12 -0.91
C SER A 50 7.17 9.14 -0.66
N PHE A 51 7.66 8.20 0.14
CA PHE A 51 9.09 8.02 0.42
C PHE A 51 9.75 7.04 -0.57
N SER A 52 8.95 6.36 -1.40
CA SER A 52 9.39 5.30 -2.30
C SER A 52 8.80 5.44 -3.71
N LYS A 53 8.66 6.69 -4.19
CA LYS A 53 8.03 7.04 -5.48
C LYS A 53 8.66 6.38 -6.72
N GLN A 54 9.93 5.98 -6.60
CA GLN A 54 10.68 5.25 -7.62
C GLN A 54 10.24 3.78 -7.78
N HIS A 55 9.51 3.25 -6.81
CA HIS A 55 9.07 1.84 -6.77
C HIS A 55 7.54 1.72 -6.74
N TYR A 56 6.87 2.68 -6.11
CA TYR A 56 5.42 2.66 -5.93
C TYR A 56 4.80 3.98 -6.37
N GLU A 57 3.66 3.87 -7.03
CA GLU A 57 2.81 5.00 -7.37
C GLU A 57 1.65 5.10 -6.37
N LEU A 58 1.46 6.29 -5.80
CA LEU A 58 0.36 6.58 -4.89
C LEU A 58 -0.77 7.24 -5.67
N LEU A 59 -1.80 6.46 -5.98
CA LEU A 59 -2.94 6.87 -6.78
C LEU A 59 -4.02 7.44 -5.86
N GLN A 60 -4.02 8.76 -5.70
CA GLN A 60 -4.95 9.45 -4.82
C GLN A 60 -6.12 10.05 -5.58
N THR A 61 -7.32 9.72 -5.11
CA THR A 61 -8.56 10.41 -5.50
C THR A 61 -9.36 10.72 -4.23
N SER A 62 -10.54 11.31 -4.35
CA SER A 62 -11.38 11.73 -3.22
C SER A 62 -11.75 10.58 -2.27
N GLY A 63 -10.87 10.28 -1.31
CA GLY A 63 -11.01 9.21 -0.31
C GLY A 63 -10.42 7.86 -0.71
N ALA A 64 -9.77 7.74 -1.87
CA ALA A 64 -8.99 6.57 -2.23
C ALA A 64 -7.50 6.91 -2.19
N TYR A 65 -6.73 6.02 -1.58
CA TYR A 65 -5.29 6.12 -1.41
C TYR A 65 -4.64 4.86 -1.96
N ASN A 66 -4.96 4.47 -3.19
CA ASN A 66 -4.50 3.21 -3.76
C ASN A 66 -2.98 3.25 -3.99
N LEU A 67 -2.35 2.08 -3.99
CA LEU A 67 -0.91 1.94 -4.23
C LEU A 67 -0.66 0.96 -5.38
N GLN A 68 0.11 1.38 -6.38
CA GLN A 68 0.52 0.52 -7.49
C GLN A 68 2.02 0.26 -7.42
N ILE A 69 2.43 -0.98 -7.69
CA ILE A 69 3.85 -1.33 -7.82
C ILE A 69 4.26 -1.05 -9.27
N ARG A 70 5.25 -0.18 -9.48
CA ARG A 70 5.68 0.21 -10.83
C ARG A 70 6.38 -0.93 -11.58
N HIS A 71 7.22 -1.68 -10.87
CA HIS A 71 8.01 -2.78 -11.44
C HIS A 71 8.31 -3.79 -10.33
N VAL A 72 7.69 -4.96 -10.39
CA VAL A 72 7.73 -5.98 -9.33
C VAL A 72 9.15 -6.49 -9.12
N VAL A 73 9.59 -6.55 -7.86
CA VAL A 73 10.87 -7.12 -7.43
C VAL A 73 10.63 -8.07 -6.25
N PHE A 74 11.05 -9.33 -6.36
CA PHE A 74 10.77 -10.38 -5.38
C PHE A 74 11.14 -9.96 -3.96
N ARG A 75 12.40 -9.60 -3.73
CA ARG A 75 12.89 -9.26 -2.38
C ARG A 75 12.22 -8.02 -1.76
N ARG A 76 11.68 -7.14 -2.59
CA ARG A 76 11.11 -5.86 -2.17
C ARG A 76 9.61 -5.96 -1.93
N ASP A 77 8.91 -6.72 -2.78
CA ASP A 77 7.46 -6.68 -2.91
C ASP A 77 6.78 -7.98 -2.49
N ASN A 78 7.49 -9.11 -2.39
CA ASN A 78 6.90 -10.35 -1.90
C ASN A 78 6.61 -10.24 -0.40
N GLY A 79 5.36 -9.94 -0.04
CA GLY A 79 4.98 -9.65 1.32
C GLY A 79 3.63 -8.96 1.47
N LYS A 80 3.40 -8.40 2.66
CA LYS A 80 2.13 -7.80 3.05
C LYS A 80 2.21 -6.29 3.01
N PHE A 81 1.25 -5.67 2.36
CA PHE A 81 1.08 -4.22 2.31
C PHE A 81 -0.13 -3.84 3.15
N PHE A 82 0.02 -2.80 3.95
CA PHE A 82 -0.99 -2.32 4.88
C PHE A 82 -1.28 -0.87 4.56
N CYS A 83 -2.51 -0.58 4.17
CA CYS A 83 -3.01 0.79 4.13
C CYS A 83 -3.72 1.07 5.45
N THR A 84 -3.26 2.09 6.16
CA THR A 84 -3.81 2.44 7.48
C THR A 84 -4.25 3.89 7.49
N VAL A 85 -5.45 4.16 8.00
CA VAL A 85 -5.90 5.49 8.39
C VAL A 85 -5.81 5.63 9.90
N LEU A 86 -5.02 6.59 10.36
CA LEU A 86 -4.96 7.04 11.74
C LEU A 86 -5.97 8.16 11.97
N ASP A 87 -6.85 8.01 12.95
CA ASP A 87 -7.59 9.13 13.53
C ASP A 87 -6.68 9.85 14.53
N LYS A 88 -6.22 11.06 14.17
CA LYS A 88 -5.29 11.85 15.00
C LYS A 88 -5.92 12.38 16.28
N GLU A 89 -7.24 12.36 16.39
CA GLU A 89 -7.97 12.81 17.58
C GLU A 89 -8.04 11.72 18.64
N SER A 90 -8.41 10.50 18.23
CA SER A 90 -8.62 9.36 19.14
C SER A 90 -7.43 8.39 19.23
N GLY A 91 -6.50 8.44 18.26
CA GLY A 91 -5.44 7.45 18.10
C GLY A 91 -5.88 6.13 17.47
N ALA A 92 -7.17 5.99 17.11
CA ALA A 92 -7.69 4.79 16.47
C ALA A 92 -7.08 4.58 15.08
N GLN A 93 -6.91 3.32 14.69
CA GLN A 93 -6.35 2.94 13.40
C GLN A 93 -7.28 1.97 12.66
N TYR A 94 -7.47 2.24 11.38
CA TYR A 94 -8.27 1.42 10.47
C TYR A 94 -7.35 0.91 9.37
N THR A 95 -7.19 -0.40 9.26
CA THR A 95 -6.21 -1.00 8.35
C THR A 95 -6.87 -1.96 7.38
N VAL A 96 -6.49 -1.85 6.11
CA VAL A 96 -6.73 -2.87 5.08
C VAL A 96 -5.40 -3.47 4.65
N GLN A 97 -5.41 -4.77 4.34
CA GLN A 97 -4.22 -5.52 3.97
C GLN A 97 -4.34 -6.02 2.52
N ALA A 98 -3.29 -5.83 1.73
CA ALA A 98 -3.06 -6.51 0.47
C ALA A 98 -1.86 -7.46 0.62
N ASN A 99 -1.95 -8.67 0.06
CA ASN A 99 -0.86 -9.64 0.07
C ASN A 99 -0.33 -9.82 -1.35
N ILE A 100 0.97 -9.67 -1.55
CA ILE A 100 1.63 -9.84 -2.85
C ILE A 100 2.48 -11.10 -2.78
N ILE A 101 2.20 -12.05 -3.68
CA ILE A 101 3.00 -13.25 -3.86
C ILE A 101 3.68 -13.14 -5.22
N VAL A 102 5.00 -12.99 -5.21
CA VAL A 102 5.80 -12.95 -6.43
C VAL A 102 6.11 -14.39 -6.84
N VAL A 103 5.74 -14.76 -8.07
CA VAL A 103 5.96 -16.10 -8.64
C VAL A 103 7.02 -16.05 -9.74
N ASP A 104 7.85 -17.09 -9.81
CA ASP A 104 8.80 -17.26 -10.90
C ASP A 104 8.03 -17.58 -12.18
N GLY A 105 8.23 -16.77 -13.23
CA GLY A 105 7.54 -16.89 -14.51
C GLY A 105 7.98 -18.07 -15.39
N VAL A 106 8.57 -19.12 -14.81
CA VAL A 106 9.00 -20.31 -15.53
C VAL A 106 7.99 -21.43 -15.29
N LEU A 107 7.08 -21.62 -16.26
CA LEU A 107 6.36 -22.87 -16.47
C LEU A 107 7.06 -23.68 -17.57
#